data_AF-A0ABD0RDQ2-F1
#
_entry.id   AF-A0ABD0RDQ2-F1
#
_cell.length_a   1.000
_cell.length_b   1.000
_cell.length_c   1.000
_cell.angle_alpha   90.00
_cell.angle_beta   90.00
_cell.angle_gamma   90.00
#
_symmetry.space_group_name_H-M   'P 1'
#
loop_
_entity.id
_entity.type
_entity.pdbx_description
1 polymer ?
#
loop_
_entity_poly.entity_id
_entity_poly.type
_entity_poly.pdbx_seq_one_letter_code
_entity_poly.pdbx_strand_id
1 'polypeptide(L)' 'QEEIDHVVGGSRQPSLSDKENMPYTNAVIHEIQRIGNIIPMNVARATVEDIQIGKYSIPK' A
#
# COMPACT_ATOMS: atom_id res chain seq x y z
N GLN A 1 3.53 19.94 -0.98
CA GLN A 1 3.40 20.44 0.40
C GLN A 1 2.04 21.10 0.64
N GLU A 2 1.50 21.84 -0.35
CA GLU A 2 0.20 22.55 -0.26
C GLU A 2 -0.96 21.73 0.35
N GLU A 3 -1.17 20.47 -0.07
CA GLU A 3 -2.23 19.62 0.48
C GLU A 3 -2.06 19.38 1.99
N ILE A 4 -0.83 19.11 2.43
CA ILE A 4 -0.50 18.88 3.85
C ILE A 4 -0.71 20.17 4.64
N ASP A 5 -0.23 21.30 4.10
CA ASP A 5 -0.35 22.61 4.74
C ASP A 5 -1.83 23.02 4.89
N HIS A 6 -2.68 22.70 3.92
CA HIS A 6 -4.11 22.98 3.96
C HIS A 6 -4.87 22.09 4.96
N VAL A 7 -4.54 20.80 5.04
CA VAL A 7 -5.26 19.84 5.90
C VAL A 7 -4.79 19.90 7.36
N VAL A 8 -3.49 20.00 7.58
CA VAL A 8 -2.87 19.93 8.91
C VAL A 8 -2.67 21.33 9.51
N GLY A 9 -2.43 22.34 8.67
CA GLY A 9 -1.99 23.66 9.10
C GLY A 9 -0.54 23.66 9.60
N GLY A 10 -0.11 24.80 10.15
CA GLY A 10 1.26 24.97 10.68
C GLY A 10 1.42 24.72 12.18
N SER A 11 0.33 24.50 12.92
CA SER A 11 0.35 24.46 14.39
C SER A 11 0.56 23.07 14.99
N ARG A 12 0.51 22.01 14.17
CA ARG A 12 0.68 20.62 14.63
C ARG A 12 1.32 19.76 13.54
N GLN A 13 1.83 18.59 13.95
CA GLN A 13 2.32 17.59 13.00
C GLN A 13 1.16 16.79 12.37
N PRO A 14 1.36 16.24 11.16
CA PRO A 14 0.40 15.32 10.55
C PRO A 14 0.21 14.05 11.39
N SER A 15 -0.99 13.48 11.32
CA SER A 15 -1.39 12.27 12.05
C SER A 15 -2.17 11.31 11.16
N LEU A 16 -2.36 10.05 11.58
CA LEU A 16 -3.10 9.06 10.78
C LEU A 16 -4.57 9.42 10.55
N SER A 17 -5.18 10.21 11.43
CA SER A 17 -6.55 10.71 11.23
C SER A 17 -6.68 11.69 10.06
N ASP A 18 -5.58 12.31 9.63
CA ASP A 18 -5.57 13.23 8.49
C ASP A 18 -5.55 12.50 7.13
N LYS A 19 -5.25 11.20 7.13
CA LYS A 19 -5.00 10.40 5.92
C LYS A 19 -6.14 10.47 4.91
N GLU A 20 -7.39 10.37 5.37
CA GLU A 20 -8.57 10.39 4.50
C GLU A 20 -8.75 11.73 3.78
N ASN A 21 -8.20 12.81 4.34
CA ASN A 21 -8.26 14.16 3.78
C ASN A 21 -7.04 14.50 2.91
N MET A 22 -6.05 13.60 2.76
CA MET A 22 -4.83 13.82 1.98
C MET A 22 -4.68 12.82 0.81
N PRO A 23 -5.60 12.82 -0.17
CA PRO A 23 -5.61 11.86 -1.26
C PRO A 23 -4.35 11.92 -2.14
N TYR A 24 -3.78 13.10 -2.39
CA TYR A 24 -2.57 13.25 -3.20
C TYR A 24 -1.36 12.66 -2.50
N THR A 25 -1.17 12.98 -1.22
CA THR A 25 -0.08 12.43 -0.39
C THR A 25 -0.18 10.90 -0.32
N ASN A 26 -1.39 10.37 -0.16
CA ASN A 26 -1.64 8.92 -0.16
C ASN A 26 -1.31 8.29 -1.54
N ALA A 27 -1.69 8.95 -2.63
CA ALA A 27 -1.36 8.49 -3.99
C ALA A 27 0.16 8.48 -4.25
N VAL A 28 0.89 9.50 -3.79
CA VAL A 28 2.35 9.57 -3.92
C VAL A 28 3.02 8.42 -3.16
N ILE A 29 2.57 8.13 -1.92
CA ILE A 29 3.10 6.99 -1.15
C ILE A 29 2.88 5.67 -1.91
N HIS A 30 1.67 5.46 -2.44
CA HIS A 30 1.38 4.25 -3.22
C HIS A 30 2.22 4.16 -4.50
N GLU A 31 2.47 5.27 -5.18
CA GLU A 31 3.30 5.27 -6.39
C GLU A 31 4.77 4.97 -6.08
N ILE A 32 5.29 5.50 -4.98
CA ILE A 32 6.62 5.15 -4.48
C ILE A 32 6.70 3.65 -4.15
N GLN A 33 5.68 3.09 -3.49
CA GLN A 33 5.64 1.64 -3.22
C GLN A 33 5.56 0.81 -4.51
N ARG A 34 4.78 1.26 -5.51
CA ARG A 34 4.65 0.62 -6.82
C ARG A 34 5.99 0.57 -7.55
N ILE A 35 6.76 1.65 -7.53
CA ILE A 35 8.06 1.76 -8.20
C ILE A 35 9.17 1.08 -7.40
N GLY A 36 9.22 1.32 -6.09
CA GLY A 36 10.28 0.82 -5.22
C GLY A 36 10.24 -0.70 -5.06
N ASN A 37 9.06 -1.32 -5.17
CA ASN A 37 8.84 -2.77 -5.14
C ASN A 37 9.74 -3.49 -4.11
N ILE A 38 9.66 -3.06 -2.85
CA ILE A 38 10.62 -3.40 -1.77
C ILE A 38 10.82 -4.91 -1.61
N ILE A 39 9.78 -5.71 -1.88
CA ILE A 39 9.85 -7.18 -1.90
C ILE A 39 9.34 -7.68 -3.25
N PRO A 40 10.19 -7.71 -4.29
CA PRO A 40 9.75 -7.95 -5.66
C PRO A 40 9.17 -9.34 -5.90
N MET A 41 9.51 -10.30 -5.05
CA MET A 41 9.08 -11.70 -5.14
C MET A 41 8.27 -12.16 -3.92
N ASN A 42 7.73 -11.23 -3.13
CA ASN A 42 7.02 -11.49 -1.86
C ASN A 42 7.77 -12.51 -0.97
N VAL A 43 7.12 -13.04 0.07
CA VAL A 43 7.62 -14.17 0.85
C VAL A 43 7.09 -15.46 0.22
N ALA A 44 7.89 -16.53 0.26
CA ALA A 44 7.47 -17.85 -0.18
C ALA A 44 6.18 -18.28 0.55
N ARG A 45 5.21 -18.77 -0.23
CA ARG A 45 3.93 -19.28 0.29
C ARG A 45 3.74 -20.73 -0.18
N ALA A 46 3.05 -21.50 0.64
CA ALA A 46 2.59 -22.85 0.32
C ALA A 46 1.07 -22.93 0.53
N THR A 47 0.42 -23.81 -0.20
CA THR A 47 -1.00 -24.14 -0.09
C THR A 47 -1.23 -25.03 1.14
N VAL A 48 -2.38 -24.89 1.79
CA VAL A 48 -2.75 -25.73 2.95
C VAL A 48 -3.52 -26.99 2.54
N GLU A 49 -4.01 -26.99 1.30
CA GLU A 49 -4.77 -28.04 0.61
C GLU A 49 -4.66 -27.86 -0.91
N ASP A 50 -5.02 -28.88 -1.68
CA ASP A 50 -5.02 -28.82 -3.14
C ASP A 50 -6.04 -27.76 -3.64
N ILE A 51 -5.59 -26.84 -4.50
CA ILE A 51 -6.41 -25.73 -5.00
C ILE A 51 -6.26 -25.54 -6.50
N GLN A 52 -7.35 -25.16 -7.15
CA GLN A 52 -7.37 -24.78 -8.56
C GLN A 52 -7.30 -23.25 -8.69
N ILE A 53 -6.25 -22.72 -9.32
CA ILE A 53 -6.15 -21.29 -9.68
C ILE A 53 -6.26 -21.16 -11.21
N GLY A 54 -7.41 -20.68 -11.67
CA GLY A 54 -7.73 -20.65 -13.09
C GLY A 54 -7.67 -22.07 -13.70
N LYS A 55 -6.76 -22.29 -14.65
CA LYS A 55 -6.57 -23.60 -15.29
C LYS A 55 -5.48 -24.47 -14.65
N TYR A 56 -4.83 -24.00 -13.58
CA TYR A 56 -3.75 -24.73 -12.91
C TYR A 56 -4.21 -25.37 -11.60
N SER A 57 -3.88 -26.65 -11.42
CA SER A 57 -4.07 -27.38 -10.17
C SER A 57 -2.76 -27.29 -9.36
N ILE A 58 -2.86 -26.79 -8.12
CA ILE A 58 -1.72 -26.55 -7.22
C ILE A 58 -1.88 -27.47 -6.00
N PRO A 59 -1.02 -28.48 -5.83
CA PRO A 59 -1.10 -29.40 -4.71
C PRO A 59 -0.67 -28.75 -3.40
N LYS A 60 -1.05 -29.35 -2.28
CA LYS A 60 -0.52 -29.04 -0.94
C LYS A 60 0.99 -29.24 -0.83
#